data_AF-M4BPM8-F1
#
_entry.id   AF-M4BPM8-F1
#
_cell.length_a   1.000
_cell.length_b   1.000
_cell.length_c   1.000
_cell.angle_alpha   90.00
_cell.angle_beta   90.00
_cell.angle_gamma   90.00
#
_symmetry.space_group_name_H-M   'P 1'
#
loop_
_entity.id
_entity.type
_entity.pdbx_description
1 polymer ?
#
loop_
_entity_poly.entity_id
_entity_poly.type
_entity_poly.pdbx_seq_one_letter_code
_entity_poly.pdbx_strand_id
1 'polypeptide(L)'
;MRYTARYNPKNWKRQFSLLKMFLTSRFGVEAVMGALVQAREINFSMKGVNKLEKHVLKSLLAGGKSADDVFKLLKLGELESIEFFDEQVEILENFIKLFNKKKSQRVGLFTVMKSGFGNEAKLAWAIGRATGYEYRSKKALVLETILLEEWRTMNLMPEGVMRRLAMTENVQDMTGPKLQVFVKYLAMFMGKDAAHEVSVLEMFTALFEAVVSAVKKARTVDLPNAYVNELEPQLLETWLAAGKSVDDVFKVLKVGESDSINFFDQQVRLLEKYIKIYNKKKVLRVDLLTVMTSGFGSEDKLVSMLAQETCYLRNGNLRICRQIMSRAGHERPKR
;
A
#
# COMPACT_ATOMS: atom_id res chain seq x y z
N MET A 1 40.17 -16.84 0.65
CA MET A 1 39.72 -17.34 1.99
C MET A 1 40.49 -18.56 2.52
N ARG A 2 40.86 -19.57 1.70
CA ARG A 2 41.55 -20.78 2.21
C ARG A 2 42.92 -20.48 2.85
N TYR A 3 43.67 -19.55 2.28
CA TYR A 3 44.98 -19.13 2.81
C TYR A 3 44.90 -18.55 4.22
N THR A 4 44.00 -17.59 4.47
CA THR A 4 43.88 -16.98 5.81
C THR A 4 43.27 -17.89 6.85
N ALA A 5 42.39 -18.81 6.44
CA ALA A 5 41.89 -19.86 7.33
C ALA A 5 43.02 -20.78 7.84
N ARG A 6 44.10 -20.94 7.08
CA ARG A 6 45.31 -21.67 7.50
C ARG A 6 46.33 -20.78 8.22
N TYR A 7 46.42 -19.49 7.84
CA TYR A 7 47.41 -18.55 8.38
C TYR A 7 47.04 -18.05 9.79
N ASN A 8 45.80 -17.60 10.01
CA ASN A 8 45.41 -16.90 11.24
C ASN A 8 45.48 -17.78 12.51
N PRO A 9 45.10 -19.07 12.50
CA PRO A 9 45.26 -19.93 13.67
C PRO A 9 46.73 -20.12 14.08
N LYS A 10 47.64 -20.10 13.11
CA LYS A 10 49.09 -20.26 13.34
C LYS A 10 49.80 -18.95 13.73
N ASN A 11 49.16 -17.80 13.49
CA ASN A 11 49.76 -16.47 13.67
C ASN A 11 48.86 -15.57 14.52
N TRP A 12 48.56 -15.98 15.75
CA TRP A 12 47.58 -15.31 16.61
C TRP A 12 47.92 -13.84 16.96
N LYS A 13 49.21 -13.48 17.04
CA LYS A 13 49.67 -12.09 17.25
C LYS A 13 49.59 -11.21 16.00
N ARG A 14 49.46 -11.80 14.80
CA ARG A 14 49.43 -11.10 13.50
C ARG A 14 48.28 -11.60 12.62
N GLN A 15 47.11 -11.79 13.23
CA GLN A 15 45.92 -12.15 12.46
C GLN A 15 45.56 -10.98 11.56
N PHE A 16 45.41 -11.23 10.26
CA PHE A 16 44.89 -10.24 9.33
C PHE A 16 43.54 -10.68 8.78
N SER A 17 42.65 -9.71 8.59
CA SER A 17 41.35 -9.92 7.99
C SER A 17 41.48 -9.67 6.49
N LEU A 18 41.27 -10.72 5.65
CA LEU A 18 41.18 -10.53 4.19
C LEU A 18 40.14 -9.47 3.83
N LEU A 19 39.08 -9.39 4.63
CA LEU A 19 38.04 -8.42 4.44
C LEU A 19 38.56 -6.99 4.63
N LYS A 20 39.17 -6.72 5.79
CA LYS A 20 39.68 -5.38 6.14
C LYS A 20 40.84 -4.97 5.23
N MET A 21 41.73 -5.91 4.92
CA MET A 21 43.00 -5.66 4.25
C MET A 21 42.86 -5.63 2.71
N PHE A 22 41.98 -6.42 2.12
CA PHE A 22 41.88 -6.51 0.65
C PHE A 22 40.54 -6.07 0.07
N LEU A 23 39.41 -6.39 0.70
CA LEU A 23 38.10 -6.07 0.11
C LEU A 23 37.65 -4.66 0.45
N THR A 24 37.54 -4.32 1.74
CA THR A 24 37.06 -2.99 2.14
C THR A 24 38.08 -1.90 1.89
N SER A 25 39.39 -2.21 1.93
CA SER A 25 40.44 -1.23 1.61
C SER A 25 40.54 -0.92 0.12
N ARG A 26 40.19 -1.88 -0.76
CA ARG A 26 40.30 -1.72 -2.21
C ARG A 26 39.01 -1.25 -2.87
N PHE A 27 37.87 -1.75 -2.39
CA PHE A 27 36.56 -1.50 -2.98
C PHE A 27 35.66 -0.62 -2.12
N GLY A 28 36.01 -0.39 -0.85
CA GLY A 28 35.13 0.29 0.11
C GLY A 28 34.10 -0.65 0.73
N VAL A 29 33.62 -0.30 1.92
CA VAL A 29 32.62 -1.10 2.66
C VAL A 29 31.29 -1.14 1.92
N GLU A 30 30.87 -0.02 1.33
CA GLU A 30 29.60 0.10 0.61
C GLU A 30 29.55 -0.82 -0.62
N ALA A 31 30.59 -0.82 -1.46
CA ALA A 31 30.65 -1.69 -2.63
C ALA A 31 30.66 -3.18 -2.25
N VAL A 32 31.32 -3.54 -1.15
CA VAL A 32 31.31 -4.92 -0.64
C VAL A 32 29.92 -5.32 -0.14
N MET A 33 29.18 -4.41 0.50
CA MET A 33 27.79 -4.66 0.92
C MET A 33 26.86 -4.82 -0.29
N GLY A 34 26.96 -3.95 -1.29
CA GLY A 34 26.18 -4.07 -2.53
C GLY A 34 26.47 -5.38 -3.30
N ALA A 35 27.74 -5.76 -3.42
CA ALA A 35 28.12 -7.04 -4.02
C ALA A 35 27.61 -8.24 -3.22
N LEU A 36 27.53 -8.12 -1.88
CA LEU A 36 26.98 -9.17 -1.03
C LEU A 36 25.47 -9.35 -1.26
N VAL A 37 24.72 -8.25 -1.35
CA VAL A 37 23.29 -8.26 -1.66
C VAL A 37 23.03 -8.98 -3.00
N GLN A 38 23.71 -8.56 -4.07
CA GLN A 38 23.57 -9.19 -5.39
C GLN A 38 23.98 -10.67 -5.40
N ALA A 39 25.04 -11.04 -4.66
CA ALA A 39 25.49 -12.42 -4.59
C ALA A 39 24.49 -13.35 -3.87
N ARG A 40 23.69 -12.80 -2.94
CA ARG A 40 22.60 -13.55 -2.29
C ARG A 40 21.46 -13.80 -3.27
N GLU A 41 21.09 -12.80 -4.08
CA GLU A 41 20.01 -12.91 -5.06
C GLU A 41 20.30 -14.00 -6.12
N ILE A 42 21.51 -13.99 -6.70
CA ILE A 42 21.92 -14.96 -7.74
C ILE A 42 22.08 -16.39 -7.17
N ASN A 43 21.90 -16.58 -5.86
CA ASN A 43 22.02 -17.84 -5.13
C ASN A 43 23.35 -18.56 -5.38
N PHE A 44 24.42 -17.78 -5.59
CA PHE A 44 25.75 -18.30 -5.90
C PHE A 44 26.37 -18.91 -4.63
N SER A 45 26.56 -20.24 -4.59
CA SER A 45 27.23 -20.98 -3.50
C SER A 45 27.06 -20.32 -2.10
N MET A 46 25.86 -20.42 -1.53
CA MET A 46 25.50 -19.77 -0.25
C MET A 46 26.51 -20.00 0.88
N LYS A 47 27.28 -21.09 0.87
CA LYS A 47 28.37 -21.33 1.83
C LYS A 47 29.46 -20.24 1.78
N GLY A 48 29.84 -19.80 0.58
CA GLY A 48 30.85 -18.76 0.37
C GLY A 48 30.33 -17.38 0.77
N VAL A 49 29.13 -17.05 0.32
CA VAL A 49 28.42 -15.79 0.60
C VAL A 49 28.17 -15.63 2.10
N ASN A 50 27.59 -16.63 2.77
CA ASN A 50 27.34 -16.60 4.22
C ASN A 50 28.64 -16.46 5.03
N LYS A 51 29.73 -17.10 4.56
CA LYS A 51 31.03 -16.95 5.22
C LYS A 51 31.57 -15.53 5.06
N LEU A 52 31.48 -14.95 3.87
CA LEU A 52 31.90 -13.58 3.61
C LEU A 52 31.07 -12.59 4.45
N GLU A 53 29.74 -12.68 4.38
CA GLU A 53 28.80 -11.88 5.17
C GLU A 53 29.17 -11.89 6.64
N LYS A 54 29.34 -13.06 7.24
CA LYS A 54 29.72 -13.19 8.65
C LYS A 54 31.03 -12.46 8.99
N HIS A 55 32.00 -12.41 8.07
CA HIS A 55 33.23 -11.64 8.28
C HIS A 55 32.97 -10.13 8.13
N VAL A 56 32.16 -9.72 7.14
CA VAL A 56 31.73 -8.32 6.95
C VAL A 56 31.05 -7.79 8.19
N LEU A 57 29.99 -8.45 8.65
CA LEU A 57 29.18 -8.01 9.78
C LEU A 57 30.00 -7.94 11.08
N LYS A 58 30.91 -8.89 11.32
CA LYS A 58 31.85 -8.83 12.45
C LYS A 58 32.81 -7.65 12.36
N SER A 59 33.29 -7.34 11.17
CA SER A 59 34.18 -6.19 10.96
C SER A 59 33.45 -4.86 11.19
N LEU A 60 32.20 -4.75 10.74
CA LEU A 60 31.35 -3.57 10.99
C LEU A 60 31.11 -3.39 12.50
N LEU A 61 30.76 -4.47 13.20
CA LEU A 61 30.57 -4.47 14.64
C LEU A 61 31.84 -4.08 15.41
N ALA A 62 33.00 -4.62 15.01
CA ALA A 62 34.29 -4.26 15.61
C ALA A 62 34.70 -2.81 15.30
N GLY A 63 34.27 -2.28 14.14
CA GLY A 63 34.40 -0.89 13.76
C GLY A 63 33.38 0.05 14.42
N GLY A 64 32.58 -0.44 15.36
CA GLY A 64 31.64 0.37 16.14
C GLY A 64 30.36 0.76 15.41
N LYS A 65 30.06 0.16 14.26
CA LYS A 65 28.83 0.47 13.50
C LYS A 65 27.57 0.08 14.26
N SER A 66 26.55 0.92 14.20
CA SER A 66 25.21 0.66 14.73
C SER A 66 24.34 -0.11 13.72
N ALA A 67 23.15 -0.53 14.14
CA ALA A 67 22.18 -1.11 13.21
C ALA A 67 21.68 -0.06 12.18
N ASP A 68 21.52 1.20 12.59
CA ASP A 68 21.17 2.30 11.69
C ASP A 68 22.28 2.58 10.66
N ASP A 69 23.56 2.44 11.04
CA ASP A 69 24.66 2.55 10.09
C ASP A 69 24.60 1.45 9.03
N VAL A 70 24.29 0.21 9.44
CA VAL A 70 24.18 -0.92 8.53
C VAL A 70 22.95 -0.80 7.64
N PHE A 71 21.82 -0.28 8.16
CA PHE A 71 20.66 0.08 7.35
C PHE A 71 21.04 1.04 6.22
N LYS A 72 21.80 2.10 6.51
CA LYS A 72 22.28 3.06 5.50
C LYS A 72 23.23 2.42 4.50
N LEU A 73 24.18 1.60 4.95
CA LEU A 73 25.12 0.87 4.07
C LEU A 73 24.43 -0.10 3.12
N LEU A 74 23.27 -0.63 3.51
CA LEU A 74 22.45 -1.50 2.68
C LEU A 74 21.55 -0.74 1.72
N LYS A 75 21.47 0.59 1.81
CA LYS A 75 20.62 1.44 0.97
C LYS A 75 19.13 1.11 1.05
N LEU A 76 18.67 0.58 2.18
CA LEU A 76 17.26 0.25 2.41
C LEU A 76 16.34 1.49 2.30
N GLY A 77 16.87 2.69 2.54
CA GLY A 77 16.13 3.95 2.41
C GLY A 77 16.11 4.55 0.98
N GLU A 78 16.83 3.96 0.04
CA GLU A 78 16.87 4.42 -1.36
C GLU A 78 15.73 3.75 -2.14
N LEU A 79 14.61 4.48 -2.26
CA LEU A 79 13.32 4.00 -2.77
C LEU A 79 13.32 3.53 -4.23
N GLU A 80 14.40 3.75 -4.96
CA GLU A 80 14.60 3.30 -6.35
C GLU A 80 15.07 1.84 -6.45
N SER A 81 15.50 1.23 -5.34
CA SER A 81 16.20 -0.06 -5.30
C SER A 81 15.45 -1.12 -4.47
N ILE A 82 14.15 -1.34 -4.72
CA ILE A 82 13.37 -2.30 -3.91
C ILE A 82 13.53 -3.77 -4.37
N GLU A 83 14.20 -3.99 -5.51
CA GLU A 83 14.45 -5.33 -6.08
C GLU A 83 15.12 -6.29 -5.09
N PHE A 84 16.06 -5.78 -4.28
CA PHE A 84 16.83 -6.58 -3.33
C PHE A 84 16.37 -6.45 -1.88
N PHE A 85 15.11 -6.06 -1.67
CA PHE A 85 14.61 -5.71 -0.34
C PHE A 85 14.72 -6.88 0.65
N ASP A 86 14.45 -8.11 0.21
CA ASP A 86 14.54 -9.31 1.06
C ASP A 86 15.97 -9.56 1.52
N GLU A 87 16.94 -9.48 0.59
CA GLU A 87 18.37 -9.72 0.83
C GLU A 87 18.95 -8.65 1.75
N GLN A 88 18.59 -7.39 1.50
CA GLN A 88 19.00 -6.26 2.34
C GLN A 88 18.47 -6.42 3.76
N VAL A 89 17.17 -6.71 3.92
CA VAL A 89 16.56 -6.92 5.25
C VAL A 89 17.17 -8.14 5.94
N GLU A 90 17.49 -9.21 5.22
CA GLU A 90 18.12 -10.39 5.82
C GLU A 90 19.53 -10.09 6.35
N ILE A 91 20.35 -9.35 5.60
CA ILE A 91 21.69 -8.95 6.05
C ILE A 91 21.59 -8.05 7.29
N LEU A 92 20.62 -7.13 7.31
CA LEU A 92 20.35 -6.27 8.47
C LEU A 92 19.93 -7.08 9.71
N GLU A 93 19.02 -8.04 9.55
CA GLU A 93 18.62 -8.97 10.62
C GLU A 93 19.82 -9.74 11.17
N ASN A 94 20.68 -10.25 10.30
CA ASN A 94 21.88 -10.98 10.69
C ASN A 94 22.86 -10.09 11.46
N PHE A 95 22.98 -8.82 11.07
CA PHE A 95 23.76 -7.85 11.84
C PHE A 95 23.16 -7.59 13.22
N ILE A 96 21.84 -7.33 13.30
CA ILE A 96 21.14 -7.08 14.57
C ILE A 96 21.29 -8.26 15.53
N LYS A 97 21.16 -9.50 15.02
CA LYS A 97 21.41 -10.72 15.83
C LYS A 97 22.82 -10.76 16.41
N LEU A 98 23.83 -10.43 15.60
CA LEU A 98 25.23 -10.38 16.06
C LEU A 98 25.46 -9.23 17.07
N PHE A 99 24.88 -8.06 16.80
CA PHE A 99 24.98 -6.87 17.63
C PHE A 99 24.36 -7.10 19.01
N ASN A 100 23.11 -7.57 19.07
CA ASN A 100 22.39 -7.89 20.31
C ASN A 100 23.14 -8.94 21.15
N LYS A 101 23.64 -10.00 20.50
CA LYS A 101 24.43 -11.03 21.18
C LYS A 101 25.72 -10.49 21.80
N LYS A 102 26.41 -9.57 21.13
CA LYS A 102 27.73 -9.07 21.58
C LYS A 102 27.62 -7.94 22.59
N LYS A 103 26.58 -7.10 22.48
CA LYS A 103 26.37 -5.91 23.32
C LYS A 103 25.36 -6.16 24.45
N SER A 104 24.76 -7.34 24.52
CA SER A 104 23.67 -7.66 25.47
C SER A 104 22.50 -6.66 25.39
N GLN A 105 22.20 -6.20 24.18
CA GLN A 105 21.09 -5.27 23.88
C GLN A 105 19.94 -6.00 23.18
N ARG A 106 18.78 -5.33 23.07
CA ARG A 106 17.58 -5.84 22.39
C ARG A 106 17.08 -4.87 21.31
N VAL A 107 17.95 -4.57 20.34
CA VAL A 107 17.56 -3.79 19.16
C VAL A 107 16.62 -4.64 18.30
N GLY A 108 15.44 -4.12 17.94
CA GLY A 108 14.47 -4.78 17.07
C GLY A 108 14.60 -4.33 15.61
N LEU A 109 14.42 -5.26 14.66
CA LEU A 109 14.46 -4.97 13.22
C LEU A 109 13.49 -3.86 12.85
N PHE A 110 12.23 -3.99 13.25
CA PHE A 110 11.19 -3.04 12.89
C PHE A 110 11.47 -1.63 13.43
N THR A 111 12.05 -1.52 14.64
CA THR A 111 12.51 -0.24 15.20
C THR A 111 13.61 0.39 14.34
N VAL A 112 14.58 -0.40 13.90
CA VAL A 112 15.65 0.08 13.01
C VAL A 112 15.09 0.49 11.65
N MET A 113 14.13 -0.26 11.09
CA MET A 113 13.46 0.10 9.84
C MET A 113 12.73 1.44 9.99
N LYS A 114 11.89 1.60 11.02
CA LYS A 114 11.18 2.88 11.27
C LYS A 114 12.13 4.06 11.43
N SER A 115 13.20 3.89 12.22
CA SER A 115 14.25 4.90 12.40
C SER A 115 14.96 5.22 11.08
N GLY A 116 15.38 4.20 10.34
CA GLY A 116 16.16 4.32 9.11
C GLY A 116 15.41 5.02 7.97
N PHE A 117 14.10 4.78 7.83
CA PHE A 117 13.26 5.51 6.87
C PHE A 117 12.91 6.93 7.34
N GLY A 118 13.06 7.24 8.63
CA GLY A 118 12.83 8.54 9.24
C GLY A 118 11.36 8.88 9.49
N ASN A 119 10.41 8.26 8.78
CA ASN A 119 8.98 8.35 9.08
C ASN A 119 8.21 7.12 8.57
N GLU A 120 7.01 6.92 9.12
CA GLU A 120 6.13 5.78 8.78
C GLU A 120 5.65 5.85 7.33
N ALA A 121 5.43 7.04 6.76
CA ALA A 121 4.99 7.20 5.37
C ALA A 121 6.00 6.62 4.36
N LYS A 122 7.30 6.87 4.56
CA LYS A 122 8.39 6.34 3.72
C LYS A 122 8.55 4.83 3.90
N LEU A 123 8.46 4.34 5.14
CA LEU A 123 8.48 2.90 5.41
C LEU A 123 7.30 2.19 4.74
N ALA A 124 6.08 2.71 4.91
CA ALA A 124 4.88 2.14 4.30
C ALA A 124 4.92 2.19 2.77
N TRP A 125 5.48 3.26 2.18
CA TRP A 125 5.69 3.32 0.73
C TRP A 125 6.63 2.20 0.26
N ALA A 126 7.75 1.99 0.96
CA ALA A 126 8.73 0.95 0.61
C ALA A 126 8.13 -0.46 0.75
N ILE A 127 7.41 -0.70 1.85
CA ILE A 127 6.68 -1.93 2.09
C ILE A 127 5.65 -2.16 0.98
N GLY A 128 4.76 -1.20 0.72
CA GLY A 128 3.72 -1.31 -0.29
C GLY A 128 4.32 -1.68 -1.65
N ARG A 129 5.40 -0.99 -2.04
CA ARG A 129 6.07 -1.24 -3.31
C ARG A 129 6.69 -2.65 -3.38
N ALA A 130 7.34 -3.09 -2.30
CA ALA A 130 7.95 -4.41 -2.22
C ALA A 130 6.93 -5.57 -2.10
N THR A 131 5.75 -5.31 -1.54
CA THR A 131 4.64 -6.28 -1.53
C THR A 131 3.80 -6.28 -2.80
N GLY A 132 3.96 -5.26 -3.65
CA GLY A 132 3.23 -5.08 -4.89
C GLY A 132 3.47 -6.20 -5.91
N TYR A 133 2.70 -6.13 -7.00
CA TYR A 133 2.56 -7.20 -7.99
C TYR A 133 3.89 -7.72 -8.58
N GLU A 134 4.88 -6.83 -8.72
CA GLU A 134 6.16 -7.14 -9.37
C GLU A 134 7.14 -7.92 -8.49
N TYR A 135 7.10 -7.75 -7.16
CA TYR A 135 8.20 -8.21 -6.29
C TYR A 135 7.79 -9.22 -5.22
N ARG A 136 6.56 -9.13 -4.67
CA ARG A 136 6.01 -10.06 -3.65
C ARG A 136 7.01 -10.45 -2.54
N SER A 137 7.78 -9.47 -2.06
CA SER A 137 8.82 -9.65 -1.04
C SER A 137 8.25 -10.28 0.24
N LYS A 138 8.86 -11.36 0.71
CA LYS A 138 8.40 -12.04 1.93
C LYS A 138 8.74 -11.23 3.17
N LYS A 139 9.88 -10.55 3.19
CA LYS A 139 10.25 -9.68 4.31
C LYS A 139 9.34 -8.45 4.38
N ALA A 140 8.96 -7.88 3.23
CA ALA A 140 8.01 -6.77 3.20
C ALA A 140 6.64 -7.19 3.75
N LEU A 141 6.12 -8.37 3.41
CA LEU A 141 4.86 -8.88 3.98
C LEU A 141 4.93 -9.04 5.52
N VAL A 142 6.06 -9.51 6.04
CA VAL A 142 6.27 -9.58 7.50
C VAL A 142 6.30 -8.20 8.13
N LEU A 143 7.02 -7.24 7.53
CA LEU A 143 7.07 -5.86 8.03
C LEU A 143 5.72 -5.14 7.93
N GLU A 144 4.96 -5.40 6.86
CA GLU A 144 3.59 -4.92 6.68
C GLU A 144 2.71 -5.40 7.82
N THR A 145 2.73 -6.71 8.11
CA THR A 145 1.96 -7.30 9.21
C THR A 145 2.29 -6.64 10.54
N ILE A 146 3.59 -6.42 10.82
CA ILE A 146 4.03 -5.76 12.06
C ILE A 146 3.52 -4.30 12.12
N LEU A 147 3.57 -3.57 11.00
CA LEU A 147 3.10 -2.18 10.92
C LEU A 147 1.58 -2.08 11.15
N LEU A 148 0.81 -2.95 10.51
CA LEU A 148 -0.65 -3.01 10.67
C LEU A 148 -1.03 -3.39 12.11
N GLU A 149 -0.34 -4.35 12.72
CA GLU A 149 -0.53 -4.76 14.11
C GLU A 149 -0.16 -3.64 15.10
N GLU A 150 0.87 -2.85 14.80
CA GLU A 150 1.22 -1.69 15.62
C GLU A 150 0.10 -0.64 15.61
N TRP A 151 -0.41 -0.26 14.43
CA TRP A 151 -1.55 0.66 14.34
C TRP A 151 -2.80 0.09 15.04
N ARG A 152 -3.03 -1.22 14.91
CA ARG A 152 -4.13 -1.92 15.57
C ARG A 152 -4.01 -1.89 17.10
N THR A 153 -2.82 -2.10 17.65
CA THR A 153 -2.57 -2.11 19.10
C THR A 153 -2.58 -0.70 19.70
N MET A 154 -2.22 0.31 18.91
CA MET A 154 -2.40 1.71 19.26
C MET A 154 -3.86 2.20 19.15
N ASN A 155 -4.79 1.34 18.68
CA ASN A 155 -6.18 1.71 18.38
C ASN A 155 -6.27 2.96 17.49
N LEU A 156 -5.42 3.06 16.47
CA LEU A 156 -5.49 4.17 15.54
C LEU A 156 -6.78 4.10 14.73
N MET A 157 -7.61 5.13 14.80
CA MET A 157 -8.67 5.30 13.83
C MET A 157 -8.08 5.43 12.43
N PRO A 158 -8.80 5.01 11.37
CA PRO A 158 -8.34 5.16 9.99
C PRO A 158 -7.80 6.56 9.63
N GLU A 159 -8.41 7.64 10.10
CA GLU A 159 -7.94 9.02 9.91
C GLU A 159 -6.56 9.23 10.55
N GLY A 160 -6.32 8.58 11.68
CA GLY A 160 -5.03 8.57 12.36
C GLY A 160 -3.95 7.91 11.52
N VAL A 161 -4.26 6.79 10.86
CA VAL A 161 -3.33 6.12 9.94
C VAL A 161 -3.07 6.96 8.70
N MET A 162 -4.09 7.59 8.11
CA MET A 162 -3.88 8.52 6.98
C MET A 162 -2.89 9.63 7.33
N ARG A 163 -2.98 10.18 8.57
CA ARG A 163 -2.00 11.16 9.07
C ARG A 163 -0.60 10.59 9.20
N ARG A 164 -0.43 9.35 9.71
CA ARG A 164 0.88 8.67 9.79
C ARG A 164 1.50 8.43 8.40
N LEU A 165 0.66 8.12 7.43
CA LEU A 165 1.05 7.89 6.03
C LEU A 165 1.25 9.18 5.23
N ALA A 166 0.99 10.34 5.83
CA ALA A 166 0.99 11.62 5.15
C ALA A 166 0.22 11.55 3.82
N MET A 167 -0.96 10.90 3.84
CA MET A 167 -1.83 10.82 2.67
C MET A 167 -2.55 12.15 2.52
N THR A 168 -2.18 12.91 1.50
CA THR A 168 -2.89 14.12 1.06
C THR A 168 -3.81 13.79 -0.11
N GLU A 169 -4.68 14.70 -0.51
CA GLU A 169 -5.57 14.51 -1.68
C GLU A 169 -4.84 14.56 -3.04
N ASN A 170 -3.50 14.46 -3.06
CA ASN A 170 -2.73 14.43 -4.29
C ASN A 170 -2.80 13.05 -4.98
N VAL A 171 -2.53 13.02 -6.28
CA VAL A 171 -2.62 11.80 -7.09
C VAL A 171 -1.68 10.71 -6.59
N GLN A 172 -0.43 11.03 -6.21
CA GLN A 172 0.54 10.02 -5.77
C GLN A 172 0.14 9.31 -4.47
N ASP A 173 -0.49 10.05 -3.54
CA ASP A 173 -1.00 9.49 -2.29
C ASP A 173 -2.27 8.67 -2.53
N MET A 174 -3.08 9.07 -3.50
CA MET A 174 -4.33 8.42 -3.88
C MET A 174 -4.14 7.34 -4.95
N THR A 175 -2.95 7.08 -5.46
CA THR A 175 -2.68 6.02 -6.45
C THR A 175 -1.31 5.39 -6.25
N GLY A 176 -0.82 5.31 -5.01
CA GLY A 176 0.56 4.88 -4.73
C GLY A 176 0.67 3.73 -3.73
N PRO A 177 1.88 3.22 -3.50
CA PRO A 177 2.14 2.10 -2.58
C PRO A 177 1.59 2.26 -1.17
N LYS A 178 1.51 3.49 -0.65
CA LYS A 178 0.95 3.77 0.68
C LYS A 178 -0.54 3.42 0.77
N LEU A 179 -1.27 3.61 -0.33
CA LEU A 179 -2.70 3.31 -0.41
C LEU A 179 -2.97 1.81 -0.24
N GLN A 180 -2.12 0.95 -0.82
CA GLN A 180 -2.23 -0.50 -0.65
C GLN A 180 -2.10 -0.90 0.82
N VAL A 181 -1.12 -0.33 1.53
CA VAL A 181 -0.92 -0.58 2.97
C VAL A 181 -2.11 -0.05 3.78
N PHE A 182 -2.62 1.15 3.44
CA PHE A 182 -3.77 1.74 4.12
C PHE A 182 -5.05 0.92 3.94
N VAL A 183 -5.30 0.42 2.75
CA VAL A 183 -6.49 -0.39 2.44
C VAL A 183 -6.48 -1.72 3.19
N LYS A 184 -5.31 -2.37 3.30
CA LYS A 184 -5.16 -3.55 4.17
C LYS A 184 -5.43 -3.23 5.64
N TYR A 185 -5.03 -2.04 6.10
CA TYR A 185 -5.38 -1.59 7.45
C TYR A 185 -6.89 -1.43 7.64
N LEU A 186 -7.59 -0.81 6.68
CA LEU A 186 -9.05 -0.66 6.76
C LEU A 186 -9.74 -2.03 6.85
N ALA A 187 -9.34 -2.98 5.99
CA ALA A 187 -9.87 -4.34 6.03
C ALA A 187 -9.63 -5.05 7.37
N MET A 188 -8.44 -4.88 7.95
CA MET A 188 -8.10 -5.42 9.28
C MET A 188 -8.88 -4.74 10.41
N PHE A 189 -9.11 -3.42 10.32
CA PHE A 189 -9.78 -2.63 11.34
C PHE A 189 -11.27 -2.98 11.45
N MET A 190 -11.91 -3.39 10.35
CA MET A 190 -13.31 -3.82 10.33
C MET A 190 -13.61 -5.07 11.18
N GLY A 191 -12.62 -5.92 11.43
CA GLY A 191 -12.81 -7.17 12.19
C GLY A 191 -13.00 -7.00 13.70
N LYS A 192 -13.07 -5.78 14.24
CA LYS A 192 -13.05 -5.51 15.69
C LYS A 192 -14.41 -5.24 16.33
N ASP A 193 -15.32 -4.49 15.70
CA ASP A 193 -16.59 -4.09 16.32
C ASP A 193 -17.60 -3.56 15.29
N ALA A 194 -18.86 -4.01 15.37
CA ALA A 194 -19.97 -3.56 14.52
C ALA A 194 -20.22 -2.04 14.59
N ALA A 195 -19.84 -1.38 15.69
CA ALA A 195 -19.98 0.06 15.87
C ALA A 195 -19.06 0.88 14.94
N HIS A 196 -17.91 0.34 14.55
CA HIS A 196 -16.95 1.02 13.68
C HIS A 196 -17.11 0.64 12.20
N GLU A 197 -17.88 -0.40 11.92
CA GLU A 197 -18.08 -0.95 10.58
C GLU A 197 -18.67 0.08 9.60
N VAL A 198 -19.67 0.86 10.03
CA VAL A 198 -20.28 1.89 9.18
C VAL A 198 -19.28 2.99 8.82
N SER A 199 -18.55 3.52 9.80
CA SER A 199 -17.57 4.60 9.61
C SER A 199 -16.42 4.17 8.69
N VAL A 200 -15.95 2.93 8.83
CA VAL A 200 -14.86 2.41 7.98
C VAL A 200 -15.32 2.22 6.54
N LEU A 201 -16.56 1.79 6.33
CA LEU A 201 -17.14 1.63 4.99
C LEU A 201 -17.39 2.97 4.29
N GLU A 202 -17.87 3.96 5.03
CA GLU A 202 -18.00 5.33 4.53
C GLU A 202 -16.62 5.88 4.12
N MET A 203 -15.59 5.65 4.95
CA MET A 203 -14.23 6.05 4.61
C MET A 203 -13.68 5.31 3.39
N PHE A 204 -13.85 3.99 3.30
CA PHE A 204 -13.32 3.21 2.17
C PHE A 204 -13.99 3.64 0.86
N THR A 205 -15.30 3.96 0.90
CA THR A 205 -16.03 4.52 -0.25
C THR A 205 -15.51 5.89 -0.64
N ALA A 206 -15.38 6.81 0.33
CA ALA A 206 -14.83 8.14 0.08
C ALA A 206 -13.41 8.08 -0.50
N LEU A 207 -12.58 7.16 0.02
CA LEU A 207 -11.25 6.89 -0.51
C LEU A 207 -11.32 6.42 -1.96
N PHE A 208 -12.16 5.43 -2.29
CA PHE A 208 -12.32 4.96 -3.66
C PHE A 208 -12.76 6.08 -4.63
N GLU A 209 -13.71 6.92 -4.23
CA GLU A 209 -14.14 8.07 -5.03
C GLU A 209 -12.98 9.06 -5.25
N ALA A 210 -12.20 9.34 -4.20
CA ALA A 210 -11.01 10.20 -4.28
C ALA A 210 -9.96 9.61 -5.25
N VAL A 211 -9.70 8.31 -5.20
CA VAL A 211 -8.80 7.58 -6.12
C VAL A 211 -9.26 7.76 -7.56
N VAL A 212 -10.53 7.49 -7.86
CA VAL A 212 -11.02 7.58 -9.24
C VAL A 212 -11.05 9.04 -9.73
N SER A 213 -11.33 10.00 -8.85
CA SER A 213 -11.20 11.42 -9.16
C SER A 213 -9.77 11.80 -9.52
N ALA A 214 -8.79 11.34 -8.72
CA ALA A 214 -7.37 11.55 -8.96
C ALA A 214 -6.91 10.93 -10.30
N VAL A 215 -7.34 9.70 -10.60
CA VAL A 215 -7.10 9.00 -11.87
C VAL A 215 -7.63 9.81 -13.07
N LYS A 216 -8.89 10.26 -13.00
CA LYS A 216 -9.53 11.06 -14.05
C LYS A 216 -8.80 12.39 -14.27
N LYS A 217 -8.43 13.09 -13.19
CA LYS A 217 -7.68 14.36 -13.25
C LYS A 217 -6.29 14.18 -13.88
N ALA A 218 -5.60 13.09 -13.56
CA ALA A 218 -4.28 12.81 -14.10
C ALA A 218 -4.28 12.57 -15.62
N ARG A 219 -5.43 12.22 -16.24
CA ARG A 219 -5.55 11.87 -17.67
C ARG A 219 -4.53 10.83 -18.14
N THR A 220 -3.97 10.04 -17.22
CA THR A 220 -2.94 9.04 -17.50
C THR A 220 -3.59 7.67 -17.65
N VAL A 221 -3.24 6.96 -18.73
CA VAL A 221 -3.94 5.74 -19.17
C VAL A 221 -3.44 4.47 -18.46
N ASP A 222 -2.20 4.47 -17.94
CA ASP A 222 -1.55 3.19 -17.60
C ASP A 222 -1.35 2.96 -16.09
N LEU A 223 -0.76 3.91 -15.34
CA LEU A 223 -0.42 3.70 -13.92
C LEU A 223 -1.65 3.80 -12.98
N PRO A 224 -2.54 4.80 -13.09
CA PRO A 224 -3.67 4.91 -12.15
C PRO A 224 -4.77 3.86 -12.35
N ASN A 225 -4.90 3.26 -13.54
CA ASN A 225 -5.86 2.20 -13.80
C ASN A 225 -5.52 0.90 -13.05
N ALA A 226 -4.23 0.57 -12.89
CA ALA A 226 -3.80 -0.60 -12.12
C ALA A 226 -4.26 -0.54 -10.67
N TYR A 227 -4.13 0.63 -10.01
CA TYR A 227 -4.59 0.82 -8.63
C TYR A 227 -6.10 0.79 -8.50
N VAL A 228 -6.85 1.40 -9.42
CA VAL A 228 -8.33 1.28 -9.43
C VAL A 228 -8.75 -0.18 -9.58
N ASN A 229 -8.12 -0.93 -10.48
CA ASN A 229 -8.40 -2.35 -10.70
C ASN A 229 -8.02 -3.23 -9.49
N GLU A 230 -7.07 -2.80 -8.67
CA GLU A 230 -6.67 -3.49 -7.44
C GLU A 230 -7.59 -3.17 -6.25
N LEU A 231 -8.03 -1.92 -6.13
CA LEU A 231 -8.83 -1.44 -5.01
C LEU A 231 -10.31 -1.75 -5.14
N GLU A 232 -10.84 -1.73 -6.37
CA GLU A 232 -12.23 -2.05 -6.63
C GLU A 232 -12.65 -3.42 -6.09
N PRO A 233 -11.97 -4.55 -6.39
CA PRO A 233 -12.35 -5.84 -5.84
C PRO A 233 -12.26 -5.86 -4.31
N GLN A 234 -11.26 -5.19 -3.72
CA GLN A 234 -11.12 -5.09 -2.27
C GLN A 234 -12.29 -4.33 -1.64
N LEU A 235 -12.74 -3.22 -2.22
CA LEU A 235 -13.93 -2.48 -1.78
C LEU A 235 -15.18 -3.38 -1.83
N LEU A 236 -15.40 -4.08 -2.94
CA LEU A 236 -16.56 -4.96 -3.13
C LEU A 236 -16.57 -6.13 -2.14
N GLU A 237 -15.42 -6.77 -1.93
CA GLU A 237 -15.25 -7.84 -0.95
C GLU A 237 -15.46 -7.34 0.47
N THR A 238 -15.00 -6.12 0.76
CA THR A 238 -15.13 -5.46 2.05
C THR A 238 -16.60 -5.20 2.40
N TRP A 239 -17.39 -4.63 1.47
CA TRP A 239 -18.84 -4.48 1.67
C TRP A 239 -19.55 -5.82 1.89
N LEU A 240 -19.11 -6.87 1.19
CA LEU A 240 -19.72 -8.19 1.28
C LEU A 240 -19.37 -8.91 2.58
N ALA A 241 -18.13 -8.79 3.06
CA ALA A 241 -17.68 -9.32 4.34
C ALA A 241 -18.40 -8.63 5.50
N ALA A 242 -18.69 -7.33 5.35
CA ALA A 242 -19.51 -6.53 6.27
C ALA A 242 -21.03 -6.85 6.21
N GLY A 243 -21.44 -7.85 5.44
CA GLY A 243 -22.84 -8.26 5.34
C GLY A 243 -23.79 -7.21 4.75
N LYS A 244 -23.28 -6.18 4.06
CA LYS A 244 -24.12 -5.11 3.49
C LYS A 244 -25.16 -5.67 2.52
N SER A 245 -26.38 -5.13 2.60
CA SER A 245 -27.37 -5.36 1.56
C SER A 245 -27.04 -4.52 0.32
N VAL A 246 -27.66 -4.86 -0.81
CA VAL A 246 -27.53 -4.04 -2.03
C VAL A 246 -28.06 -2.63 -1.80
N ASP A 247 -29.13 -2.48 -1.02
CA ASP A 247 -29.70 -1.18 -0.67
C ASP A 247 -28.77 -0.36 0.24
N ASP A 248 -28.03 -1.01 1.15
CA ASP A 248 -27.02 -0.31 1.94
C ASP A 248 -25.88 0.20 1.07
N VAL A 249 -25.43 -0.59 0.09
CA VAL A 249 -24.37 -0.17 -0.85
C VAL A 249 -24.85 0.97 -1.74
N PHE A 250 -26.13 0.96 -2.19
CA PHE A 250 -26.72 2.09 -2.91
C PHE A 250 -26.61 3.39 -2.10
N LYS A 251 -26.96 3.36 -0.81
CA LYS A 251 -26.89 4.52 0.08
C LYS A 251 -25.45 4.96 0.35
N VAL A 252 -24.55 4.02 0.61
CA VAL A 252 -23.12 4.29 0.84
C VAL A 252 -22.47 4.95 -0.38
N LEU A 253 -22.86 4.51 -1.58
CA LEU A 253 -22.42 5.10 -2.85
C LEU A 253 -23.06 6.47 -3.13
N LYS A 254 -24.07 6.90 -2.37
CA LYS A 254 -24.78 8.17 -2.56
C LYS A 254 -25.19 8.39 -4.02
N VAL A 255 -25.76 7.34 -4.63
CA VAL A 255 -26.08 7.29 -6.06
C VAL A 255 -27.04 8.43 -6.41
N GLY A 256 -26.58 9.37 -7.23
CA GLY A 256 -27.38 10.52 -7.67
C GLY A 256 -27.52 11.67 -6.66
N GLU A 257 -26.79 11.65 -5.53
CA GLU A 257 -26.72 12.78 -4.59
C GLU A 257 -25.52 13.71 -4.88
N SER A 258 -24.58 13.30 -5.73
CA SER A 258 -23.41 14.10 -6.08
C SER A 258 -23.72 15.11 -7.19
N ASP A 259 -23.35 16.38 -6.98
CA ASP A 259 -23.40 17.45 -8.01
C ASP A 259 -22.51 17.16 -9.23
N SER A 260 -21.67 16.12 -9.15
CA SER A 260 -20.78 15.72 -10.22
C SER A 260 -21.27 14.44 -10.90
N ILE A 261 -21.99 14.64 -12.00
CA ILE A 261 -22.45 13.65 -12.99
C ILE A 261 -21.36 12.63 -13.38
N ASN A 262 -20.09 13.06 -13.34
CA ASN A 262 -18.94 12.21 -13.61
C ASN A 262 -18.79 11.02 -12.64
N PHE A 263 -19.47 11.05 -11.48
CA PHE A 263 -19.48 9.95 -10.52
C PHE A 263 -20.71 9.06 -10.65
N PHE A 264 -21.81 9.51 -11.26
CA PHE A 264 -23.03 8.72 -11.39
C PHE A 264 -22.81 7.40 -12.15
N ASP A 265 -22.21 7.45 -13.35
CA ASP A 265 -21.87 6.24 -14.14
C ASP A 265 -20.97 5.28 -13.34
N GLN A 266 -20.01 5.83 -12.60
CA GLN A 266 -19.08 5.04 -11.79
C GLN A 266 -19.79 4.36 -10.61
N GLN A 267 -20.64 5.09 -9.88
CA GLN A 267 -21.43 4.57 -8.76
C GLN A 267 -22.36 3.46 -9.25
N VAL A 268 -23.05 3.66 -10.38
CA VAL A 268 -23.91 2.64 -10.99
C VAL A 268 -23.10 1.40 -11.42
N ARG A 269 -21.92 1.57 -12.02
CA ARG A 269 -21.03 0.45 -12.38
C ARG A 269 -20.57 -0.35 -11.16
N LEU A 270 -20.19 0.32 -10.07
CA LEU A 270 -19.82 -0.34 -8.82
C LEU A 270 -21.00 -1.11 -8.23
N LEU A 271 -22.16 -0.48 -8.19
CA LEU A 271 -23.39 -1.11 -7.70
C LEU A 271 -23.74 -2.35 -8.53
N GLU A 272 -23.65 -2.28 -9.85
CA GLU A 272 -23.89 -3.42 -10.74
C GLU A 272 -22.89 -4.57 -10.49
N LYS A 273 -21.60 -4.24 -10.32
CA LYS A 273 -20.56 -5.23 -9.96
C LYS A 273 -20.85 -5.86 -8.59
N TYR A 274 -21.26 -5.05 -7.61
CA TYR A 274 -21.63 -5.55 -6.28
C TYR A 274 -22.83 -6.49 -6.34
N ILE A 275 -23.90 -6.12 -7.05
CA ILE A 275 -25.08 -6.96 -7.28
C ILE A 275 -24.67 -8.32 -7.86
N LYS A 276 -23.78 -8.34 -8.86
CA LYS A 276 -23.28 -9.59 -9.46
C LYS A 276 -22.59 -10.49 -8.44
N ILE A 277 -21.79 -9.94 -7.52
CA ILE A 277 -21.10 -10.73 -6.48
C ILE A 277 -22.08 -11.14 -5.38
N TYR A 278 -22.97 -10.25 -4.96
CA TYR A 278 -24.01 -10.50 -3.95
C TYR A 278 -24.93 -11.65 -4.37
N ASN A 279 -25.46 -11.59 -5.59
CA ASN A 279 -26.35 -12.61 -6.16
C ASN A 279 -25.68 -13.97 -6.36
N LYS A 280 -24.33 -14.03 -6.45
CA LYS A 280 -23.61 -15.30 -6.48
C LYS A 280 -23.58 -15.99 -5.11
N LYS A 281 -23.64 -15.22 -4.02
CA LYS A 281 -23.56 -15.73 -2.63
C LYS A 281 -24.92 -15.87 -1.94
N LYS A 282 -25.99 -15.29 -2.50
CA LYS A 282 -27.32 -15.25 -1.88
C LYS A 282 -28.36 -15.96 -2.75
N VAL A 283 -29.36 -16.55 -2.10
CA VAL A 283 -30.46 -17.28 -2.75
C VAL A 283 -31.42 -16.32 -3.45
N LEU A 284 -31.74 -15.20 -2.78
CA LEU A 284 -32.55 -14.13 -3.33
C LEU A 284 -31.69 -13.24 -4.22
N ARG A 285 -32.07 -13.19 -5.50
CA ARG A 285 -31.40 -12.34 -6.49
C ARG A 285 -32.08 -10.99 -6.56
N VAL A 286 -31.27 -9.96 -6.66
CA VAL A 286 -31.72 -8.57 -6.81
C VAL A 286 -31.24 -8.07 -8.18
N ASP A 287 -32.06 -7.32 -8.90
CA ASP A 287 -31.67 -6.67 -10.16
C ASP A 287 -31.46 -5.16 -9.96
N LEU A 288 -30.65 -4.58 -10.86
CA LEU A 288 -30.26 -3.17 -10.78
C LEU A 288 -31.46 -2.22 -10.86
N LEU A 289 -32.45 -2.52 -11.69
CA LEU A 289 -33.61 -1.64 -11.87
C LEU A 289 -34.43 -1.57 -10.58
N THR A 290 -34.69 -2.72 -9.95
CA THR A 290 -35.41 -2.78 -8.68
C THR A 290 -34.71 -1.95 -7.59
N VAL A 291 -33.38 -2.08 -7.47
CA VAL A 291 -32.57 -1.34 -6.49
C VAL A 291 -32.64 0.15 -6.75
N MET A 292 -32.44 0.57 -8.00
CA MET A 292 -32.48 1.97 -8.39
C MET A 292 -33.87 2.57 -8.14
N THR A 293 -34.94 1.87 -8.54
CA THR A 293 -36.32 2.31 -8.32
C THR A 293 -36.63 2.48 -6.83
N SER A 294 -36.21 1.51 -6.01
CA SER A 294 -36.35 1.56 -4.55
C SER A 294 -35.53 2.70 -3.93
N GLY A 295 -34.26 2.83 -4.34
CA GLY A 295 -33.32 3.84 -3.84
C GLY A 295 -33.74 5.28 -4.14
N PHE A 296 -34.29 5.54 -5.32
CA PHE A 296 -34.88 6.84 -5.67
C PHE A 296 -36.32 7.02 -5.13
N GLY A 297 -36.90 5.97 -4.55
CA GLY A 297 -38.22 5.96 -3.91
C GLY A 297 -39.42 5.80 -4.84
N SER A 298 -39.23 5.86 -6.17
CA SER A 298 -40.26 5.58 -7.18
C SER A 298 -39.65 5.54 -8.58
N GLU A 299 -40.33 4.88 -9.53
CA GLU A 299 -39.92 4.85 -10.93
C GLU A 299 -39.91 6.25 -11.55
N ASP A 300 -40.91 7.09 -11.26
CA ASP A 300 -41.00 8.47 -11.76
C ASP A 300 -39.81 9.33 -11.34
N LYS A 301 -39.33 9.16 -10.10
CA LYS A 301 -38.13 9.87 -9.60
C LYS A 301 -36.86 9.38 -10.27
N LEU A 302 -36.72 8.07 -10.48
CA LEU A 302 -35.60 7.49 -11.23
C LEU A 302 -35.58 8.02 -12.68
N VAL A 303 -36.73 8.00 -13.37
CA VAL A 303 -36.86 8.53 -14.74
C VAL A 303 -36.51 10.01 -14.79
N SER A 304 -36.96 10.79 -13.81
CA SER A 304 -36.65 12.23 -13.72
C SER A 304 -35.15 12.49 -13.58
N MET A 305 -34.47 11.74 -12.71
CA MET A 305 -33.01 11.81 -12.55
C MET A 305 -32.28 11.41 -13.85
N LEU A 306 -32.64 10.28 -14.47
CA LEU A 306 -32.01 9.83 -15.72
C LEU A 306 -32.21 10.81 -16.87
N ALA A 307 -33.38 11.45 -16.94
CA ALA A 307 -33.66 12.49 -17.91
C ALA A 307 -32.77 13.71 -17.69
N GLN A 308 -32.57 14.13 -16.43
CA GLN A 308 -31.65 15.20 -16.06
C GLN A 308 -30.20 14.89 -16.50
N GLU A 309 -29.68 13.71 -16.15
CA GLU A 309 -28.34 13.23 -16.57
C GLU A 309 -28.16 13.26 -18.10
N THR A 310 -29.14 12.69 -18.83
CA THR A 310 -29.14 12.67 -20.30
C THR A 310 -29.11 14.09 -20.89
N CYS A 311 -29.80 15.02 -20.23
CA CYS A 311 -29.88 16.41 -20.64
C CYS A 311 -28.58 17.18 -20.42
N TYR A 312 -27.84 16.91 -19.35
CA TYR A 312 -26.50 17.46 -19.14
C TYR A 312 -25.50 16.96 -20.19
N LEU A 313 -25.47 15.66 -20.47
CA LEU A 313 -24.59 15.07 -21.50
C LEU A 313 -24.83 15.63 -22.91
N ARG A 314 -26.05 16.13 -23.17
CA ARG A 314 -26.45 16.74 -24.45
C ARG A 314 -26.47 18.28 -24.42
N ASN A 315 -25.80 18.92 -23.47
CA ASN A 315 -25.70 20.39 -23.31
C ASN A 315 -27.07 21.12 -23.27
N GLY A 316 -28.13 20.46 -22.80
CA GLY A 316 -29.45 21.08 -22.63
C GLY A 316 -30.13 21.57 -23.91
N ASN A 317 -29.71 21.10 -25.10
CA ASN A 317 -30.20 21.62 -26.38
C ASN A 317 -31.69 21.32 -26.66
N LEU A 318 -32.28 20.35 -25.95
CA LEU A 318 -33.70 20.00 -26.11
C LEU A 318 -34.59 20.87 -25.20
N ARG A 319 -35.78 21.25 -25.69
CA ARG A 319 -36.76 22.03 -24.90
C ARG A 319 -37.12 21.35 -23.58
N ILE A 320 -37.28 20.03 -23.58
CA ILE A 320 -37.55 19.24 -22.38
C ILE A 320 -36.39 19.30 -21.38
N CYS A 321 -35.15 19.33 -21.87
CA CYS A 321 -33.97 19.51 -21.02
C CYS A 321 -33.91 20.87 -20.35
N ARG A 322 -34.31 21.94 -21.04
CA ARG A 322 -34.43 23.27 -20.43
C ARG A 322 -35.46 23.30 -19.30
N GLN A 323 -36.57 22.58 -19.45
CA GLN A 323 -37.62 22.50 -18.42
C GLN A 323 -37.15 21.69 -17.20
N ILE A 324 -36.48 20.57 -17.42
CA ILE A 324 -35.91 19.73 -16.34
C ILE A 324 -34.84 20.52 -15.57
N MET A 325 -33.88 21.14 -16.29
CA MET A 325 -32.80 21.94 -15.70
C MET A 325 -33.30 23.16 -14.91
N SER A 326 -34.32 23.85 -15.43
CA SER A 326 -34.92 25.01 -14.77
C SER A 326 -35.65 24.64 -13.48
N ARG A 327 -36.23 23.44 -13.39
CA ARG A 327 -36.86 22.94 -12.16
C ARG A 327 -35.84 22.50 -11.11
N ALA A 328 -34.65 22.08 -11.54
CA ALA A 328 -33.55 21.67 -10.68
C ALA A 328 -32.71 22.85 -10.13
N GLY A 329 -32.99 24.10 -10.51
CA GLY A 329 -32.33 25.28 -9.95
C GLY A 329 -30.91 25.57 -10.48
N HIS A 330 -30.46 24.92 -11.55
CA HIS A 330 -29.12 25.12 -12.10
C HIS A 330 -29.12 26.07 -13.33
N GLU A 331 -28.44 27.21 -13.23
CA GLU A 331 -28.21 28.11 -14.36
C GLU A 331 -27.07 27.61 -15.29
N ARG A 332 -27.15 27.97 -16.58
CA ARG A 332 -26.17 27.58 -17.60
C ARG A 332 -24.74 27.98 -17.20
N PRO A 333 -23.71 27.15 -17.49
CA PRO A 333 -22.35 27.65 -17.59
C PRO A 333 -22.32 28.69 -18.71
N LYS A 334 -21.94 29.93 -18.39
CA LYS A 334 -21.73 30.97 -19.40
C LYS A 334 -20.60 30.48 -20.33
N ARG A 335 -20.87 30.56 -21.64
CA ARG A 335 -19.96 30.15 -22.72
C ARG A 335 -18.65 30.92 -22.69
#